data_AF-A0A7K6DX62-F1
#
_entry.id   AF-A0A7K6DX62-F1
#
_cell.length_a   1.000
_cell.length_b   1.000
_cell.length_c   1.000
_cell.angle_alpha   90.00
_cell.angle_beta   90.00
_cell.angle_gamma   90.00
#
_symmetry.space_group_name_H-M   'P 1'
#
loop_
_entity.id
_entity.type
_entity.pdbx_description
1 polymer ?
#
loop_
_entity_poly.entity_id
_entity_poly.type
_entity_poly.pdbx_seq_one_letter_code
_entity_poly.pdbx_strand_id
1 'polypeptide(L)' 'FSMAVAVARAQIQQEPTVETTEGTGTNINCSHPNIQTSETIFWYRQLPGRGPELFVSTHKGFKELPDKAGSLSVSAD' A
#
# COMPACT_ATOMS: atom_id res chain seq x y z
N PHE A 1 32.62 -9.99 17.07
CA PHE A 1 31.48 -10.59 16.34
C PHE A 1 30.55 -9.44 15.98
N SER A 2 30.61 -8.93 14.75
CA SER A 2 29.75 -7.81 14.31
C SER A 2 28.49 -8.39 13.68
N MET A 3 27.32 -8.13 14.26
CA MET A 3 26.04 -8.41 13.59
C MET A 3 25.89 -7.43 12.43
N ALA A 4 26.02 -7.94 11.20
CA ALA A 4 25.60 -7.19 10.03
C ALA A 4 24.07 -7.16 10.03
N VAL A 5 23.48 -5.98 10.27
CA VAL A 5 22.04 -5.76 10.05
C VAL A 5 21.86 -5.56 8.55
N ALA A 6 21.36 -6.58 7.85
CA ALA A 6 20.94 -6.44 6.48
C ALA A 6 19.65 -5.62 6.43
N VAL A 7 19.71 -4.41 5.87
CA VAL A 7 18.51 -3.65 5.53
C VAL A 7 17.89 -4.29 4.30
N ALA A 8 17.01 -5.26 4.50
CA ALA A 8 16.19 -5.79 3.42
C ALA A 8 15.09 -4.76 3.12
N ARG A 9 15.27 -3.94 2.07
CA ARG A 9 14.15 -3.19 1.50
C ARG A 9 13.23 -4.20 0.82
N ALA A 10 11.99 -4.33 1.29
CA ALA A 10 10.97 -5.05 0.54
C ALA A 10 10.92 -4.46 -0.88
N GLN A 11 11.01 -5.34 -1.89
CA GLN A 11 10.92 -4.95 -3.29
C GLN A 11 9.46 -4.66 -3.60
N ILE A 12 8.95 -3.51 -3.17
CA ILE A 12 7.56 -3.11 -3.38
C ILE A 12 7.47 -2.26 -4.63
N GLN A 13 6.56 -2.61 -5.55
CA GLN A 13 6.25 -1.84 -6.74
C GLN A 13 4.84 -1.25 -6.60
N GLN A 14 4.71 0.05 -6.80
CA GLN A 14 3.42 0.75 -6.90
C GLN A 14 3.42 1.63 -8.14
N GLU A 15 2.24 1.89 -8.67
CA GLU A 15 2.07 2.92 -9.68
C GLU A 15 2.41 4.29 -9.07
N PRO A 16 3.32 5.07 -9.69
CA PRO A 16 3.79 6.33 -9.10
C PRO A 16 2.71 7.41 -9.11
N THR A 17 1.77 7.34 -10.04
CA THR A 17 0.70 8.31 -10.20
C THR A 17 -0.58 7.58 -10.62
N VAL A 18 -1.70 7.98 -10.03
CA VAL A 18 -3.03 7.53 -10.41
C VAL A 18 -3.94 8.74 -10.47
N GLU A 19 -4.63 8.91 -11.59
CA GLU A 19 -5.60 9.98 -11.80
C GLU A 19 -7.02 9.41 -11.79
N THR A 20 -7.97 10.21 -11.31
CA THR A 20 -9.40 9.85 -11.30
C THR A 20 -10.23 11.12 -11.41
N THR A 21 -11.45 10.99 -11.89
CA THR A 21 -12.43 12.06 -11.88
C THR A 21 -12.94 12.31 -10.46
N GLU A 22 -13.30 13.55 -10.15
CA GLU A 22 -13.95 13.88 -8.89
C GLU A 22 -15.26 13.08 -8.73
N GLY A 23 -15.47 12.49 -7.56
CA GLY A 23 -16.65 11.66 -7.26
C GLY A 23 -16.56 10.22 -7.76
N THR A 24 -15.60 9.88 -8.63
CA THR A 24 -15.22 8.49 -8.90
C THR A 24 -14.06 8.11 -8.00
N GLY A 25 -13.98 6.86 -7.58
CA GLY A 25 -12.79 6.41 -6.88
C GLY A 25 -11.91 5.55 -7.75
N THR A 26 -10.76 5.23 -7.17
CA THR A 26 -9.64 4.66 -7.90
C THR A 26 -9.07 3.48 -7.15
N ASN A 27 -8.39 2.60 -7.89
CA ASN A 27 -7.66 1.49 -7.32
C ASN A 27 -6.18 1.89 -7.19
N ILE A 28 -5.62 1.71 -5.99
CA ILE A 28 -4.18 1.82 -5.78
C ILE A 28 -3.63 0.41 -5.60
N ASN A 29 -2.76 0.00 -6.51
CA ASN A 29 -2.17 -1.32 -6.52
C ASN A 29 -0.75 -1.32 -5.94
N CYS A 30 -0.40 -2.39 -5.24
CA CYS A 30 0.91 -2.69 -4.70
C CYS A 30 1.30 -4.12 -5.07
N SER A 31 2.44 -4.29 -5.72
CA SER A 31 3.09 -5.60 -5.83
C SER A 31 4.14 -5.75 -4.75
N HIS A 32 4.03 -6.83 -3.98
CA HIS A 32 4.98 -7.24 -2.97
C HIS A 32 5.35 -8.72 -3.21
N PRO A 33 6.39 -9.03 -4.01
CA PRO A 33 6.67 -10.36 -4.54
C PRO A 33 6.78 -11.49 -3.49
N ASN A 34 7.26 -11.15 -2.30
CA ASN A 34 7.45 -12.11 -1.21
C ASN A 34 6.41 -12.00 -0.09
N ILE A 35 5.24 -11.40 -0.36
CA ILE A 35 4.23 -11.17 0.68
C ILE A 35 3.63 -12.48 1.18
N GLN A 36 3.62 -12.64 2.50
CA GLN A 36 2.93 -13.77 3.15
C GLN A 36 1.45 -13.42 3.35
N THR A 37 0.56 -14.42 3.27
CA THR A 37 -0.89 -14.18 3.45
C THR A 37 -1.25 -13.58 4.80
N SER A 38 -0.47 -13.90 5.85
CA SER A 38 -0.64 -13.37 7.21
C SER A 38 0.05 -12.03 7.44
N GLU A 39 0.76 -11.49 6.44
CA GLU A 39 1.46 -10.21 6.56
C GLU A 39 0.46 -9.06 6.50
N THR A 40 0.51 -8.18 7.48
CA THR A 40 -0.30 -6.96 7.51
C THR A 40 0.45 -5.84 6.82
N ILE A 41 -0.16 -5.29 5.77
CA ILE A 41 0.33 -4.15 5.01
C ILE A 41 -0.38 -2.88 5.51
N PHE A 42 0.42 -1.91 5.92
CA PHE A 42 -0.06 -0.61 6.37
C PHE A 42 0.04 0.41 5.25
N TRP A 43 -1.09 0.97 4.85
CA TRP A 43 -1.17 2.02 3.86
C TRP A 43 -1.19 3.37 4.55
N TYR A 44 -0.27 4.25 4.17
CA TYR A 44 -0.20 5.61 4.67
C TYR A 44 -0.60 6.59 3.57
N ARG A 45 -1.32 7.65 3.96
CA ARG A 45 -1.64 8.78 3.09
C ARG A 45 -0.96 10.02 3.62
N GLN A 46 -0.36 10.80 2.73
CA GLN A 46 0.20 12.10 3.04
C GLN A 46 -0.43 13.17 2.15
N LEU A 47 -1.08 14.15 2.78
CA LEU A 47 -1.61 15.33 2.07
C LEU A 47 -0.56 16.45 2.11
N PRO A 48 -0.60 17.40 1.15
CA PRO A 48 0.31 18.55 1.16
C PRO A 48 0.32 19.28 2.50
N GLY A 49 1.51 19.51 3.05
CA GLY A 49 1.70 20.20 4.34
C GLY A 49 1.36 19.37 5.59
N ARG A 50 1.09 18.06 5.47
CA ARG A 50 0.78 17.17 6.60
C ARG A 50 1.80 16.03 6.74
N GLY A 51 1.88 15.45 7.94
CA GLY A 51 2.62 14.20 8.17
C GLY A 51 1.89 12.97 7.57
N PRO A 52 2.58 11.82 7.47
CA PRO A 52 1.94 10.56 7.10
C PRO A 52 0.85 10.18 8.10
N GLU A 53 -0.32 9.81 7.59
CA GLU A 53 -1.46 9.32 8.36
C GLU A 53 -1.72 7.85 8.00
N LEU A 54 -1.92 6.99 9.00
CA LEU A 54 -2.37 5.63 8.74
C LEU A 54 -3.75 5.68 8.08
N PHE A 55 -3.84 5.19 6.85
CA PHE A 55 -5.07 5.21 6.07
C PHE A 55 -5.87 3.92 6.27
N VAL A 56 -5.22 2.76 6.12
CA VAL A 56 -5.85 1.45 6.28
C VAL A 56 -4.80 0.35 6.39
N SER A 57 -5.14 -0.74 7.08
CA SER A 57 -4.37 -1.98 7.12
C SER A 57 -5.05 -3.06 6.28
N THR A 58 -4.29 -3.76 5.43
CA THR A 58 -4.79 -4.86 4.58
C THR A 58 -3.88 -6.08 4.70
N HIS A 59 -4.39 -7.24 4.28
CA HIS A 59 -3.55 -8.40 3.97
C HIS A 59 -3.38 -8.48 2.45
N LYS A 60 -2.70 -9.52 1.98
CA LYS A 60 -2.70 -9.89 0.55
C LYS A 60 -4.14 -9.98 0.03
N GLY A 61 -4.39 -9.41 -1.15
CA GLY A 61 -5.71 -9.40 -1.79
C GLY A 61 -6.28 -8.00 -1.99
N PHE A 62 -7.60 -7.93 -2.12
CA PHE A 62 -8.33 -6.71 -2.45
C PHE A 62 -9.13 -6.20 -1.24
N LYS A 63 -9.17 -4.88 -1.05
CA LYS A 63 -9.98 -4.24 -0.02
C LYS A 63 -10.68 -3.00 -0.55
N GLU A 64 -12.00 -2.99 -0.45
CA GLU A 64 -12.81 -1.79 -0.67
C GLU A 64 -12.66 -0.81 0.50
N LEU A 65 -12.66 0.47 0.17
CA LEU A 65 -12.60 1.54 1.16
C LEU A 65 -14.04 1.97 1.50
N PRO A 66 -14.51 1.77 2.75
CA PRO A 66 -15.93 1.95 3.09
C PRO A 66 -16.45 3.38 2.87
N ASP A 67 -15.58 4.39 2.93
CA ASP A 67 -15.95 5.82 2.83
C ASP A 67 -15.45 6.51 1.55
N LYS A 68 -14.86 5.74 0.63
CA LYS A 68 -14.28 6.26 -0.62
C LYS A 68 -14.63 5.31 -1.75
N ALA A 69 -15.04 5.81 -2.91
CA ALA A 69 -15.35 5.00 -4.08
C ALA A 69 -14.14 4.24 -4.69
N GLY A 70 -13.07 4.05 -3.93
CA GLY A 70 -11.80 3.46 -4.33
C GLY A 70 -11.48 2.17 -3.58
N SER A 71 -10.38 1.56 -3.98
CA SER A 71 -9.95 0.26 -3.46
C SER A 71 -8.43 0.17 -3.39
N LEU A 72 -7.96 -0.78 -2.60
CA LEU A 72 -6.54 -1.13 -2.51
C LEU A 72 -6.36 -2.60 -2.87
N SER A 73 -5.31 -2.89 -3.61
CA SER A 73 -4.90 -4.26 -3.90
C SER A 73 -3.44 -4.50 -3.57
N VAL A 74 -3.17 -5.67 -2.98
CA VAL A 74 -1.83 -6.17 -2.72
C VAL A 74 -1.66 -7.54 -3.35
N SER A 75 -0.77 -7.66 -4.32
CA SER A 75 -0.43 -8.92 -5.00
C SER A 75 1.02 -9.33 -4.73
N ALA A 76 1.37 -10.57 -5.08
CA ALA A 76 2.73 -11.09 -4.96
C ALA A 76 3.47 -11.06 -6.32
N ASP A 77 3.12 -10.10 -7.18
CA ASP A 77 3.03 -10.21 -8.65
C ASP A 77 1.86 -11.10 -9.13
#